data_AF-A0A8T6C073-F1
#
_entry.id   AF-A0A8T6C073-F1
#
_cell.length_a   1.000
_cell.length_b   1.000
_cell.length_c   1.000
_cell.angle_alpha   90.00
_cell.angle_beta   90.00
_cell.angle_gamma   90.00
#
_symmetry.space_group_name_H-M   'P 1'
#
loop_
_entity.id
_entity.type
_entity.pdbx_description
1 polymer ?
#
loop_
_entity_poly.entity_id
_entity_poly.type
_entity_poly.pdbx_seq_one_letter_code
_entity_poly.pdbx_strand_id
1 'polypeptide(L)'
;MLAHDAADDRFWLRFRAFLCQAANLSNTNPRFETHQHGLDRAAAIERCVSDGAAVFAPTRASPDDVRESLRRAKEDGARVVTFDAGVEHAERLGSPIHIALNDHAAGELAGR
;
A
#
# COMPACT_ATOMS: atom_id res chain seq x y z
N MET A 1 4.96 3.04 -1.60
CA MET A 1 3.72 2.32 -1.93
C MET A 1 4.07 0.94 -2.42
N LEU A 2 3.39 -0.07 -1.88
CA LEU A 2 3.61 -1.47 -2.21
C LEU A 2 2.28 -2.05 -2.70
N ALA A 3 2.14 -2.20 -4.01
CA ALA A 3 0.92 -2.70 -4.63
C ALA A 3 0.98 -4.23 -4.79
N HIS A 4 -0.10 -4.90 -4.41
CA HIS A 4 -0.31 -6.34 -4.65
C HIS A 4 -0.88 -6.57 -6.06
N ASP A 5 -0.01 -6.56 -7.07
CA ASP A 5 -0.42 -6.83 -8.43
C ASP A 5 0.77 -7.14 -9.35
N ALA A 6 0.47 -7.49 -10.61
CA ALA A 6 1.43 -7.55 -11.69
C ALA A 6 1.98 -6.15 -12.03
N ALA A 7 3.22 -6.11 -12.51
CA ALA A 7 3.89 -4.86 -12.86
C ALA A 7 3.27 -4.14 -14.08
N ASP A 8 2.52 -4.88 -14.91
CA ASP A 8 1.83 -4.37 -16.11
C ASP A 8 0.33 -4.10 -15.89
N ASP A 9 -0.16 -4.21 -14.65
CA ASP A 9 -1.52 -3.85 -14.32
C ASP A 9 -1.80 -2.36 -14.63
N ARG A 10 -2.83 -2.12 -15.44
CA ARG A 10 -3.13 -0.78 -15.97
C ARG A 10 -3.64 0.18 -14.89
N PHE A 11 -4.34 -0.34 -13.87
CA PHE A 11 -4.81 0.48 -12.77
C PHE A 11 -3.62 0.99 -11.95
N TRP A 12 -2.69 0.10 -11.58
CA TRP A 12 -1.50 0.48 -10.81
C TRP A 12 -0.52 1.34 -11.60
N LEU A 13 -0.38 1.14 -12.91
CA LEU A 13 0.40 2.03 -13.77
C LEU A 13 -0.16 3.47 -13.76
N ARG A 14 -1.49 3.61 -13.84
CA ARG A 14 -2.15 4.91 -13.77
C ARG A 14 -2.06 5.52 -12.38
N PHE A 15 -2.25 4.72 -11.34
CA PHE A 15 -2.07 5.15 -9.95
C PHE A 15 -0.65 5.69 -9.74
N ARG A 16 0.38 4.97 -10.20
CA ARG A 16 1.78 5.38 -10.11
C ARG A 16 2.02 6.74 -10.77
N ALA A 17 1.43 6.98 -11.95
CA ALA A 17 1.56 8.27 -12.63
C ALA A 17 1.00 9.41 -11.77
N PHE A 18 -0.18 9.23 -11.17
CA PHE A 18 -0.77 10.23 -10.27
C PHE A 18 0.01 10.39 -8.96
N LEU A 19 0.55 9.30 -8.40
CA LEU A 19 1.42 9.36 -7.23
C LEU A 19 2.67 10.20 -7.52
N CYS A 20 3.33 9.99 -8.66
CA CYS A 20 4.49 10.78 -9.07
C CYS A 20 4.13 12.26 -9.29
N GLN A 21 2.96 12.54 -9.88
CA GLN A 21 2.49 13.91 -10.05
C GLN A 21 2.23 14.60 -8.69
N ALA A 22 1.52 13.93 -7.77
CA ALA A 22 1.26 14.45 -6.43
C ALA A 22 2.55 14.66 -5.64
N ALA A 23 3.53 13.77 -5.83
CA ALA A 23 4.83 13.88 -5.20
C ALA A 23 5.61 15.12 -5.64
N ASN A 24 5.60 15.42 -6.93
CA ASN A 24 6.22 16.63 -7.46
C ASN A 24 5.60 17.90 -6.84
N LEU A 25 4.28 17.91 -6.67
CA LEU A 25 3.56 19.05 -6.06
C LEU A 25 3.81 19.19 -4.55
N SER A 26 4.07 18.08 -3.87
CA SER A 26 4.27 18.03 -2.41
C SER A 26 5.73 18.00 -1.98
N ASN A 27 6.68 18.02 -2.93
CA ASN A 27 8.11 17.83 -2.70
C ASN A 27 8.40 16.56 -1.88
N THR A 28 7.73 15.45 -2.23
CA THR A 28 7.96 14.14 -1.62
C THR A 28 8.68 13.19 -2.58
N ASN A 29 9.36 12.18 -2.05
CA ASN A 29 10.11 11.20 -2.82
C ASN A 29 9.43 9.82 -2.77
N PRO A 30 8.43 9.53 -3.62
CA PRO A 30 7.70 8.28 -3.56
C PRO A 30 8.52 7.16 -4.18
N ARG A 31 8.52 6.02 -3.50
CA ARG A 31 8.89 4.72 -4.10
C ARG A 31 7.61 3.93 -4.39
N PHE A 32 7.50 3.36 -5.57
CA PHE A 32 6.39 2.49 -5.96
C PHE A 32 6.96 1.14 -6.39
N GLU A 33 6.53 0.07 -5.73
CA GLU A 33 6.89 -1.31 -6.08
C GLU A 33 5.62 -2.18 -6.15
N THR A 34 5.64 -3.16 -7.04
CA THR A 34 4.57 -4.15 -7.23
C THR A 34 5.10 -5.52 -6.86
N HIS A 35 4.39 -6.24 -5.99
CA HIS A 35 4.80 -7.55 -5.49
C HIS A 35 3.57 -8.45 -5.35
N GLN A 36 3.51 -9.53 -6.13
CA GLN A 36 2.39 -10.48 -6.09
C GLN A 36 2.45 -11.40 -4.86
N HIS A 37 3.65 -11.70 -4.35
CA HIS A 37 3.83 -12.64 -3.25
C HIS A 37 4.03 -11.94 -1.90
N GLY A 38 3.49 -12.55 -0.83
CA GLY A 38 3.58 -12.04 0.54
C GLY A 38 5.01 -11.84 1.04
N LEU A 39 5.87 -12.82 0.79
CA LEU A 39 7.28 -12.77 1.22
C LEU A 39 8.06 -11.63 0.55
N ASP A 40 7.85 -11.42 -0.75
CA ASP A 40 8.51 -10.32 -1.48
C ASP A 40 8.07 -8.95 -0.94
N ARG A 41 6.79 -8.82 -0.55
CA ARG A 41 6.29 -7.61 0.12
C ARG A 41 6.92 -7.40 1.49
N ALA A 42 7.02 -8.44 2.31
CA ALA A 42 7.65 -8.35 3.62
C ALA A 42 9.11 -7.87 3.49
N ALA A 43 9.88 -8.48 2.57
CA ALA A 43 11.24 -8.07 2.27
C ALA A 43 11.32 -6.62 1.72
N ALA A 44 10.36 -6.20 0.89
CA ALA A 44 10.28 -4.83 0.41
C ALA A 44 9.97 -3.82 1.51
N ILE A 45 9.11 -4.17 2.48
CA ILE A 45 8.84 -3.35 3.66
C ILE A 45 10.13 -3.17 4.45
N GLU A 46 10.82 -4.26 4.78
CA GLU A 46 12.07 -4.21 5.55
C GLU A 46 13.15 -3.37 4.85
N ARG A 47 13.33 -3.52 3.54
CA ARG A 47 14.21 -2.66 2.74
C ARG A 47 13.82 -1.19 2.83
N CYS A 48 12.53 -0.88 2.68
CA CYS A 48 12.06 0.50 2.74
C CYS A 48 12.22 1.10 4.14
N VAL A 49 12.06 0.31 5.21
CA VAL A 49 12.36 0.73 6.58
C VAL A 49 13.84 1.06 6.71
N SER A 50 14.72 0.16 6.26
CA SER A 50 16.17 0.39 6.26
C SER A 50 16.59 1.62 5.44
N ASP A 51 15.85 1.94 4.37
CA ASP A 51 16.09 3.12 3.53
C ASP A 51 15.48 4.42 4.14
N GLY A 52 14.86 4.34 5.32
CA GLY A 52 14.31 5.50 6.03
C GLY A 52 12.93 5.96 5.56
N ALA A 53 12.10 5.06 5.01
CA ALA A 53 10.76 5.40 4.56
C ALA A 53 9.87 5.84 5.73
N ALA A 54 9.38 7.08 5.66
CA ALA A 54 8.51 7.65 6.71
C ALA A 54 7.05 7.16 6.66
N VAL A 55 6.58 6.72 5.48
CA VAL A 55 5.19 6.30 5.26
C VAL A 55 5.13 5.07 4.37
N PHE A 56 4.37 4.07 4.80
CA PHE A 56 4.08 2.84 4.09
C PHE A 56 2.64 2.83 3.60
N ALA A 57 2.47 2.46 2.33
CA ALA A 57 1.18 2.34 1.69
C ALA A 57 1.01 0.95 1.06
N PRO A 58 0.70 -0.09 1.84
CA PRO A 58 0.43 -1.42 1.30
C PRO A 58 -1.01 -1.52 0.78
N THR A 59 -1.18 -2.21 -0.35
CA THR A 59 -2.49 -2.61 -0.86
C THR A 59 -2.72 -4.08 -0.54
N ARG A 60 -3.95 -4.44 -0.18
CA ARG A 60 -4.43 -5.82 0.01
C ARG A 60 -3.37 -6.79 0.56
N ALA A 61 -3.00 -6.61 1.82
CA ALA A 61 -2.14 -7.56 2.51
C ALA A 61 -2.96 -8.73 3.04
N SER A 62 -2.50 -9.97 2.80
CA SER A 62 -2.71 -11.02 3.80
C SER A 62 -2.05 -10.49 5.06
N PRO A 63 -2.81 -10.15 6.13
CA PRO A 63 -2.22 -9.44 7.25
C PRO A 63 -1.08 -10.24 7.87
N ASP A 64 -1.19 -11.57 7.85
CA ASP A 64 -0.24 -12.46 8.49
C ASP A 64 1.12 -12.48 7.78
N ASP A 65 1.18 -12.22 6.47
CA ASP A 65 2.44 -12.20 5.72
C ASP A 65 3.31 -10.99 6.03
N VAL A 66 2.69 -9.85 6.39
CA VAL A 66 3.38 -8.55 6.49
C VAL A 66 3.29 -7.90 7.87
N ARG A 67 2.50 -8.47 8.80
CA ARG A 67 2.25 -7.93 10.13
C ARG A 67 3.54 -7.62 10.88
N GLU A 68 4.48 -8.57 10.89
CA GLU A 68 5.73 -8.42 11.63
C GLU A 68 6.62 -7.33 11.05
N SER A 69 6.79 -7.28 9.73
CA SER A 69 7.56 -6.23 9.07
C SER A 69 6.93 -4.83 9.26
N LEU A 70 5.60 -4.73 9.21
CA LEU A 70 4.89 -3.47 9.50
C LEU A 70 4.97 -3.07 10.98
N ARG A 71 4.96 -4.03 11.91
CA ARG A 71 5.16 -3.78 13.34
C ARG A 71 6.53 -3.15 13.57
N ARG A 72 7.60 -3.72 13.01
CA ARG A 72 8.96 -3.17 13.10
C ARG A 72 9.07 -1.79 12.47
N ALA A 73 8.49 -1.61 11.28
CA ALA A 73 8.44 -0.30 10.61
C ALA A 73 7.84 0.78 11.51
N LYS A 74 6.78 0.44 12.24
CA LYS A 74 6.14 1.37 13.19
C LYS A 74 6.98 1.65 14.43
N GLU A 75 7.70 0.65 14.95
CA GLU A 75 8.64 0.82 16.07
C GLU A 75 9.77 1.77 15.70
N ASP A 76 10.20 1.76 14.43
CA ASP A 76 11.18 2.69 13.87
C ASP A 76 10.58 4.06 13.48
N GLY A 77 9.31 4.31 13.83
CA GLY A 77 8.65 5.60 13.66
C GLY A 77 7.93 5.82 12.33
N ALA A 78 7.87 4.81 11.45
CA ALA A 78 7.14 4.92 10.20
C ALA A 78 5.63 4.84 10.40
N ARG A 79 4.88 5.54 9.54
CA ARG A 79 3.41 5.51 9.53
C ARG A 79 2.90 4.51 8.50
N VAL A 80 1.85 3.78 8.83
CA VAL A 80 1.18 2.86 7.90
C VAL A 80 -0.14 3.48 7.44
N VAL A 81 -0.40 3.50 6.14
CA VAL A 81 -1.67 3.92 5.53
C VAL A 81 -2.10 2.80 4.58
N THR A 82 -3.22 2.14 4.83
CA THR A 82 -3.67 1.02 3.98
C THR A 82 -4.49 1.54 2.80
N PHE A 83 -4.42 0.81 1.68
CA PHE A 83 -5.08 1.20 0.43
C PHE A 83 -5.85 0.04 -0.19
N ASP A 84 -6.81 0.39 -1.05
CA ASP A 84 -7.54 -0.51 -1.95
C ASP A 84 -8.49 -1.44 -1.18
N ALA A 85 -8.32 -2.75 -1.23
CA ALA A 85 -9.17 -3.68 -0.52
C ALA A 85 -8.71 -3.96 0.93
N GLY A 86 -9.62 -4.45 1.76
CA GLY A 86 -9.30 -5.02 3.08
C GLY A 86 -9.37 -4.04 4.24
N VAL A 87 -10.38 -3.16 4.27
CA VAL A 87 -10.61 -2.21 5.38
C VAL A 87 -10.72 -2.91 6.74
N GLU A 88 -11.29 -4.12 6.76
CA GLU A 88 -11.42 -4.99 7.93
C GLU A 88 -10.07 -5.47 8.50
N HIS A 89 -8.97 -5.22 7.79
CA HIS A 89 -7.61 -5.53 8.21
C HIS A 89 -6.82 -4.28 8.65
N ALA A 90 -7.29 -3.08 8.33
CA ALA A 90 -6.55 -1.83 8.54
C ALA A 90 -6.14 -1.62 10.01
N GLU A 91 -7.07 -1.82 10.95
CA GLU A 91 -6.79 -1.72 12.39
C GLU A 91 -5.77 -2.75 12.86
N ARG A 92 -5.86 -3.99 12.36
CA ARG A 92 -4.93 -5.08 12.72
C ARG A 92 -3.51 -4.85 12.18
N LEU A 93 -3.39 -4.08 11.12
CA LEU A 93 -2.11 -3.60 10.57
C LEU A 93 -1.65 -2.30 11.24
N GLY A 94 -2.47 -1.76 12.16
CA GLY A 94 -2.17 -0.56 12.92
C GLY A 94 -2.15 0.71 12.07
N SER A 95 -2.96 0.72 11.01
CA SER A 95 -3.12 1.81 10.06
C SER A 95 -4.20 2.79 10.53
N PRO A 96 -3.89 4.05 10.88
CA PRO A 96 -4.89 5.05 11.25
C PRO A 96 -5.77 5.53 10.09
N ILE A 97 -5.34 5.31 8.84
CA ILE A 97 -6.05 5.75 7.64
C ILE A 97 -6.16 4.55 6.69
N HIS A 98 -7.34 4.37 6.08
CA HIS A 98 -7.58 3.44 4.98
C HIS A 98 -8.19 4.19 3.79
N ILE A 99 -7.62 4.04 2.60
CA ILE A 99 -8.06 4.74 1.38
C ILE A 99 -8.53 3.70 0.36
N ALA A 100 -9.83 3.70 0.06
CA ALA A 100 -10.46 2.73 -0.83
C ALA A 100 -11.58 3.37 -1.67
N LEU A 101 -12.01 2.66 -2.71
CA LEU A 101 -13.26 2.94 -3.41
C LEU A 101 -14.43 2.27 -2.67
N ASN A 102 -15.65 2.70 -2.97
CA ASN A 102 -16.84 1.96 -2.56
C ASN A 102 -17.08 0.82 -3.55
N ASP A 103 -16.48 -0.33 -3.29
CA ASP A 103 -16.52 -1.50 -4.18
C ASP A 103 -17.94 -2.04 -4.37
N HIS A 104 -18.80 -1.93 -3.35
CA HIS A 104 -20.20 -2.35 -3.46
C HIS A 104 -20.94 -1.49 -4.49
N ALA A 105 -20.86 -0.16 -4.36
CA ALA A 105 -21.49 0.77 -5.30
C ALA A 105 -20.91 0.62 -6.72
N ALA A 106 -19.59 0.35 -6.84
CA ALA A 106 -18.96 0.07 -8.12
C ALA A 106 -19.50 -1.22 -8.75
N GLY A 107 -19.70 -2.28 -7.96
CA GLY A 107 -20.31 -3.53 -8.40
C GLY A 107 -21.76 -3.37 -8.85
N GLU A 108 -22.57 -2.61 -8.10
CA GLU A 108 -23.95 -2.28 -8.49
C GLU A 108 -24.01 -1.53 -9.82
N LEU A 109 -23.06 -0.62 -10.08
CA LEU A 109 -22.98 0.11 -11.34
C LEU A 109 -22.54 -0.80 -12.50
N ALA A 110 -21.56 -1.68 -12.28
CA ALA A 110 -21.02 -2.57 -13.30
C ALA A 110 -22.02 -3.67 -13.73
N GLY A 111 -22.93 -4.05 -12.84
CA GLY A 111 -23.98 -5.05 -13.11
C GLY A 111 -25.21 -4.52 -13.84
N ARG A 112 -25.29 -3.20 -14.10
CA ARG A 112 -26.32 -2.59 -14.95
C ARG A 112 -25.95 -2.69 -16.42
#